data_AF-A0A7X7DLD0-F1
#
_entry.id   AF-A0A7X7DLD0-F1
#
_cell.length_a   1.000
_cell.length_b   1.000
_cell.length_c   1.000
_cell.angle_alpha   90.00
_cell.angle_beta   90.00
_cell.angle_gamma   90.00
#
_symmetry.space_group_name_H-M   'P 1'
#
loop_
_entity.id
_entity.type
_entity.pdbx_description
1 polymer ?
#
loop_
_entity_poly.entity_id
_entity_poly.type
_entity_poly.pdbx_seq_one_letter_code
_entity_poly.pdbx_strand_id
1 'polypeptide(L)'
;MSRIQRIMPNLWFNCNAEEAASYYVSIFDNSSINRIIRYGKAGHDVHGKEAGTVMTVEFTLDGLQFVGLNGGPNFNFNEAISLIVNCINQDEIDYYWDRLSDEGDLNAQKCGWLKDKYGVSWQIVPADLHDMLSDPDTEMVHNVMNELFKMKKIDIKTLKEAYELVV
;
A
#
# COMPACT_ATOMS: atom_id res chain seq x y z
N MET A 1 -18.60 18.36 6.66
CA MET A 1 -18.75 18.18 5.21
C MET A 1 -17.61 17.31 4.74
N SER A 2 -17.85 16.19 4.05
CA SER A 2 -16.74 15.43 3.49
C SER A 2 -16.05 16.31 2.44
N ARG A 3 -14.73 16.44 2.55
CA ARG A 3 -13.95 17.25 1.62
C ARG A 3 -13.90 16.48 0.29
N ILE A 4 -14.35 17.09 -0.80
CA ILE A 4 -14.24 16.48 -2.13
C ILE A 4 -12.76 16.30 -2.45
N GLN A 5 -12.34 15.06 -2.70
CA GLN A 5 -10.98 14.75 -3.11
C GLN A 5 -10.80 15.12 -4.59
N ARG A 6 -10.00 16.15 -4.88
CA ARG A 6 -9.81 16.66 -6.26
C ARG A 6 -8.87 15.80 -7.11
N ILE A 7 -7.98 15.04 -6.47
CA ILE A 7 -6.99 14.18 -7.12
C ILE A 7 -7.13 12.79 -6.51
N MET A 8 -7.44 11.78 -7.32
CA MET A 8 -7.60 10.40 -6.88
C MET A 8 -6.53 9.53 -7.55
N PRO A 9 -5.75 8.76 -6.78
CA PRO A 9 -4.90 7.73 -7.35
C PRO A 9 -5.76 6.69 -8.09
N ASN A 10 -5.31 6.28 -9.26
CA ASN A 10 -5.94 5.23 -10.06
C ASN A 10 -4.97 4.06 -10.19
N LEU A 11 -5.39 2.90 -9.71
CA LEU A 11 -4.62 1.67 -9.63
C LEU A 11 -5.06 0.72 -10.77
N TRP A 12 -4.11 0.29 -11.59
CA TRP A 12 -4.37 -0.56 -12.75
C TRP A 12 -4.36 -2.05 -12.36
N PHE A 13 -5.49 -2.73 -12.56
CA PHE A 13 -5.66 -4.13 -12.20
C PHE A 13 -5.93 -5.02 -13.42
N ASN A 14 -5.53 -6.29 -13.29
CA ASN A 14 -5.83 -7.33 -14.26
C ASN A 14 -7.18 -8.00 -13.97
N CYS A 15 -8.25 -7.24 -14.13
CA CYS A 15 -9.64 -7.71 -13.97
C CYS A 15 -10.04 -8.14 -12.54
N ASN A 16 -9.23 -7.80 -11.53
CA ASN A 16 -9.44 -8.14 -10.12
C ASN A 16 -9.58 -6.92 -9.19
N ALA A 17 -9.93 -5.73 -9.73
CA ALA A 17 -10.06 -4.50 -8.94
C ALA A 17 -11.12 -4.57 -7.82
N GLU A 18 -12.27 -5.23 -8.06
CA GLU A 18 -13.33 -5.37 -7.04
C GLU A 18 -12.88 -6.28 -5.89
N GLU A 19 -12.15 -7.33 -6.21
CA GLU A 19 -11.56 -8.24 -5.22
C GLU A 19 -10.50 -7.53 -4.39
N ALA A 20 -9.55 -6.85 -5.05
CA ALA A 20 -8.50 -6.08 -4.37
C ALA A 20 -9.07 -4.98 -3.48
N ALA A 21 -10.04 -4.20 -3.98
CA ALA A 21 -10.70 -3.18 -3.19
C ALA A 21 -11.41 -3.77 -1.96
N SER A 22 -12.10 -4.91 -2.11
CA SER A 22 -12.77 -5.59 -0.99
C SER A 22 -11.75 -6.10 0.03
N TYR A 23 -10.62 -6.63 -0.44
CA TYR A 23 -9.52 -7.06 0.41
C TYR A 23 -8.97 -5.89 1.24
N TYR A 24 -8.61 -4.78 0.61
CA TYR A 24 -8.07 -3.62 1.31
C TYR A 24 -9.08 -3.02 2.30
N VAL A 25 -10.35 -2.91 1.91
CA VAL A 25 -11.41 -2.41 2.81
C VAL A 25 -11.60 -3.31 4.04
N SER A 26 -11.28 -4.61 3.94
CA SER A 26 -11.32 -5.51 5.10
C SER A 26 -10.12 -5.37 6.05
N ILE A 27 -9.03 -4.73 5.60
CA ILE A 27 -7.80 -4.56 6.38
C ILE A 27 -7.81 -3.25 7.13
N PHE A 28 -8.22 -2.16 6.47
CA PHE A 28 -8.13 -0.81 7.02
C PHE A 28 -9.42 -0.38 7.72
N ASP A 29 -9.28 0.30 8.85
CA ASP A 29 -10.40 1.01 9.47
C ASP A 29 -10.84 2.21 8.61
N ASN A 30 -12.01 2.79 8.90
CA ASN A 30 -12.56 3.94 8.19
C ASN A 30 -12.55 3.78 6.65
N SER A 31 -12.82 2.54 6.21
CA SER A 31 -12.71 2.12 4.82
C SER A 31 -14.05 1.64 4.27
N SER A 32 -14.26 1.82 2.97
CA SER A 32 -15.51 1.41 2.33
C SER A 32 -15.37 1.28 0.81
N ILE A 33 -16.18 0.40 0.21
CA ILE A 33 -16.46 0.47 -1.22
C ILE A 33 -17.45 1.61 -1.45
N ASN A 34 -17.10 2.54 -2.34
CA ASN A 34 -17.91 3.73 -2.60
C ASN A 34 -18.80 3.56 -3.83
N ARG A 35 -18.22 3.15 -4.97
CA ARG A 35 -18.93 3.06 -6.25
C ARG A 35 -18.34 1.98 -7.12
N ILE A 36 -19.19 1.24 -7.81
CA ILE A 36 -18.76 0.28 -8.83
C ILE A 36 -19.39 0.67 -10.15
N ILE A 37 -18.56 0.86 -11.18
CA ILE A 37 -19.01 1.09 -12.56
C ILE A 37 -18.74 -0.18 -13.36
N ARG A 38 -19.76 -0.66 -14.06
CA ARG A 38 -19.69 -1.88 -14.88
C ARG A 38 -19.69 -1.52 -16.36
N TYR A 39 -19.04 -2.34 -17.18
CA TYR A 39 -19.09 -2.20 -18.63
C TYR A 39 -20.52 -2.35 -19.14
N GLY A 40 -20.92 -1.45 -20.04
CA GLY A 40 -22.16 -1.58 -20.81
C GLY A 40 -21.95 -2.40 -22.07
N LYS A 41 -23.00 -2.50 -22.90
CA LYS A 41 -22.89 -3.08 -24.25
C LYS A 41 -22.13 -2.16 -25.23
N ALA A 42 -22.17 -0.85 -24.96
CA ALA A 42 -21.49 0.13 -25.79
C ALA A 42 -19.98 0.05 -25.63
N GLY A 43 -19.24 0.11 -26.74
CA GLY A 43 -17.77 0.08 -26.73
C GLY A 43 -17.16 -1.32 -26.68
N HIS A 44 -17.96 -2.39 -26.68
CA HIS A 44 -17.45 -3.77 -26.65
C HIS A 44 -16.40 -4.04 -27.76
N ASP A 45 -16.63 -3.55 -28.97
CA ASP A 45 -15.70 -3.68 -30.10
C ASP A 45 -14.36 -2.94 -29.88
N VAL A 46 -14.30 -2.00 -28.93
CA VAL A 46 -13.10 -1.21 -28.60
C VAL A 46 -12.34 -1.81 -27.42
N HIS A 47 -13.04 -2.18 -26.34
CA HIS A 47 -12.41 -2.63 -25.09
C HIS A 47 -12.42 -4.16 -24.90
N GLY A 48 -13.22 -4.90 -25.67
CA GLY A 48 -13.31 -6.37 -25.60
C GLY A 48 -13.78 -6.93 -24.26
N LYS A 49 -14.61 -6.19 -23.51
CA LYS A 49 -15.09 -6.59 -22.18
C LYS A 49 -16.56 -6.91 -22.23
N GLU A 50 -16.95 -7.97 -21.53
CA GLU A 50 -18.33 -8.40 -21.42
C GLU A 50 -19.17 -7.39 -20.61
N ALA A 51 -20.40 -7.15 -21.08
CA ALA A 51 -21.33 -6.28 -20.37
C ALA A 51 -21.65 -6.84 -18.97
N GLY A 52 -21.66 -5.98 -17.96
CA GLY A 52 -21.89 -6.35 -16.56
C GLY A 52 -20.61 -6.69 -15.77
N THR A 53 -19.48 -6.87 -16.44
CA THR A 53 -18.17 -6.99 -15.75
C THR A 53 -17.74 -5.63 -15.17
N VAL A 54 -16.98 -5.65 -14.08
CA VAL A 54 -16.52 -4.41 -13.44
C VAL A 54 -15.49 -3.70 -14.30
N MET A 55 -15.73 -2.40 -14.53
CA MET A 55 -14.80 -1.49 -15.19
C MET A 55 -13.94 -0.77 -14.16
N THR A 56 -14.57 -0.07 -13.20
CA THR A 56 -13.88 0.61 -12.11
C THR A 56 -14.56 0.40 -10.78
N VAL A 57 -13.77 0.48 -9.71
CA VAL A 57 -14.22 0.48 -8.33
C VAL A 57 -13.61 1.69 -7.62
N GLU A 58 -14.45 2.59 -7.13
CA GLU A 58 -14.07 3.63 -6.19
C GLU A 58 -14.13 3.04 -4.77
N PHE A 59 -13.06 3.19 -4.00
CA PHE A 59 -12.98 2.73 -2.62
C PHE A 59 -12.18 3.70 -1.76
N THR A 60 -12.43 3.68 -0.46
CA THR A 60 -11.76 4.50 0.54
C THR A 60 -10.95 3.59 1.46
N LEU A 61 -9.68 3.93 1.68
CA LEU A 61 -8.80 3.31 2.67
C LEU A 61 -8.40 4.37 3.70
N ASP A 62 -8.76 4.16 4.96
CA ASP A 62 -8.49 5.09 6.06
C ASP A 62 -8.76 6.57 5.71
N GLY A 63 -9.92 6.82 5.09
CA GLY A 63 -10.34 8.15 4.64
C GLY A 63 -9.75 8.67 3.32
N LEU A 64 -8.77 7.99 2.70
CA LEU A 64 -8.21 8.34 1.39
C LEU A 64 -8.94 7.58 0.27
N GLN A 65 -9.40 8.29 -0.76
CA GLN A 65 -10.14 7.68 -1.87
C GLN A 65 -9.22 7.25 -3.01
N PHE A 66 -9.52 6.10 -3.60
CA PHE A 66 -8.82 5.47 -4.71
C PHE A 66 -9.82 5.03 -5.80
N VAL A 67 -9.30 4.84 -7.00
CA VAL A 67 -9.99 4.12 -8.08
C VAL A 67 -9.17 2.88 -8.44
N GLY A 68 -9.79 1.71 -8.50
CA GLY A 68 -9.25 0.54 -9.17
C GLY A 68 -9.84 0.43 -10.58
N LEU A 69 -9.00 0.29 -11.61
CA LEU A 69 -9.39 0.14 -13.01
C LEU A 69 -9.05 -1.26 -13.51
N ASN A 70 -10.05 -1.99 -14.02
CA ASN A 70 -9.85 -3.28 -14.67
C ASN A 70 -9.39 -3.12 -16.13
N GLY A 71 -8.13 -2.71 -16.30
CA GLY A 71 -7.53 -2.45 -17.60
C GLY A 71 -6.91 -3.68 -18.29
N GLY A 72 -6.75 -4.80 -17.58
CA GLY A 72 -6.14 -6.03 -18.12
C GLY A 72 -4.62 -6.08 -17.90
N PRO A 73 -3.92 -7.09 -18.45
CA PRO A 73 -2.55 -7.45 -18.05
C PRO A 73 -1.45 -6.57 -18.68
N ASN A 74 -1.81 -5.47 -19.34
CA ASN A 74 -0.88 -4.65 -20.11
C ASN A 74 0.11 -3.87 -19.24
N PHE A 75 -0.29 -3.50 -18.03
CA PHE A 75 0.54 -2.77 -17.08
C PHE A 75 0.55 -3.51 -15.74
N ASN A 76 1.74 -3.58 -15.14
CA ASN A 76 1.96 -4.20 -13.84
C ASN A 76 2.47 -3.15 -12.87
N PHE A 77 2.09 -3.28 -11.61
CA PHE A 77 2.66 -2.47 -10.55
C PHE A 77 4.16 -2.72 -10.41
N ASN A 78 4.85 -1.68 -9.97
CA ASN A 78 6.24 -1.73 -9.55
C ASN A 78 6.43 -0.73 -8.40
N GLU A 79 7.65 -0.63 -7.91
CA GLU A 79 8.04 0.15 -6.74
C GLU A 79 8.00 1.67 -7.00
N ALA A 80 7.79 2.12 -8.24
CA ALA A 80 7.73 3.55 -8.59
C ALA A 80 6.55 4.27 -7.94
N ILE A 81 5.48 3.55 -7.61
CA ILE A 81 4.42 4.02 -6.71
C ILE A 81 4.26 2.99 -5.60
N SER A 82 4.32 3.46 -4.36
CA SER A 82 4.03 2.65 -3.18
C SER A 82 3.12 3.41 -2.23
N LEU A 83 2.37 2.65 -1.42
CA LEU A 83 1.50 3.18 -0.39
C LEU A 83 2.15 2.99 0.98
N ILE A 84 2.32 4.08 1.72
CA ILE A 84 2.98 4.08 3.02
C ILE A 84 1.91 4.00 4.12
N VAL A 85 2.02 3.01 5.00
CA VAL A 85 1.22 2.87 6.21
C VAL A 85 2.09 3.23 7.41
N ASN A 86 1.81 4.38 8.00
CA ASN A 86 2.53 4.88 9.17
C ASN A 86 1.93 4.26 10.43
N CYS A 87 2.72 3.42 11.11
CA CYS A 87 2.29 2.69 12.29
C CYS A 87 2.83 3.34 13.56
N ILE A 88 2.00 3.43 14.60
CA ILE A 88 2.40 4.07 15.88
C ILE A 88 3.01 3.08 16.88
N ASN A 89 2.84 1.78 16.67
CA ASN A 89 3.34 0.72 17.53
C ASN A 89 3.60 -0.59 16.75
N GLN A 90 4.17 -1.58 17.44
CA GLN A 90 4.56 -2.86 16.82
C GLN A 90 3.33 -3.71 16.43
N ASP A 91 2.24 -3.64 17.20
CA ASP A 91 1.02 -4.39 16.90
C ASP A 91 0.43 -3.96 15.55
N GLU A 92 0.49 -2.67 15.21
CA GLU A 92 0.09 -2.16 13.90
C GLU A 92 1.03 -2.63 12.79
N ILE A 93 2.35 -2.57 13.01
CA ILE A 93 3.33 -3.10 12.04
C ILE A 93 3.01 -4.56 11.73
N ASP A 94 2.83 -5.37 12.77
CA ASP A 94 2.53 -6.80 12.64
C ASP A 94 1.19 -7.02 11.93
N TYR A 95 0.14 -6.30 12.34
CA TYR A 95 -1.20 -6.40 11.76
C TYR A 95 -1.21 -6.14 10.25
N TYR A 96 -0.61 -5.03 9.82
CA TYR A 96 -0.61 -4.62 8.42
C TYR A 96 0.37 -5.43 7.59
N TRP A 97 1.57 -5.71 8.12
CA TRP A 97 2.55 -6.54 7.44
C TRP A 97 2.00 -7.92 7.14
N ASP A 98 1.45 -8.61 8.16
CA ASP A 98 1.02 -10.00 8.02
C ASP A 98 -0.15 -10.12 7.03
N ARG A 99 -1.07 -9.13 7.00
CA ARG A 99 -2.16 -9.10 6.02
C ARG A 99 -1.69 -8.70 4.63
N LEU A 100 -0.98 -7.59 4.47
CA LEU A 100 -0.63 -7.10 3.14
C LEU A 100 0.45 -7.95 2.46
N SER A 101 1.25 -8.71 3.23
CA SER A 101 2.20 -9.68 2.66
C SER A 101 1.60 -11.06 2.37
N ASP A 102 0.36 -11.33 2.80
CA ASP A 102 -0.30 -12.61 2.56
C ASP A 102 -0.45 -12.87 1.05
N GLU A 103 -0.02 -14.05 0.61
CA GLU A 103 0.09 -14.46 -0.81
C GLU A 103 0.91 -13.48 -1.69
N GLY A 104 1.70 -12.59 -1.08
CA GLY A 104 2.53 -11.59 -1.75
C GLY A 104 3.91 -12.07 -2.17
N ASP A 105 4.69 -11.18 -2.82
CA ASP A 105 6.06 -11.51 -3.26
C ASP A 105 7.07 -11.39 -2.10
N LEU A 106 7.55 -12.53 -1.61
CA LEU A 106 8.56 -12.62 -0.55
C LEU A 106 9.91 -11.98 -0.93
N ASN A 107 10.21 -11.81 -2.22
CA ASN A 107 11.44 -11.18 -2.70
C ASN A 107 11.36 -9.66 -2.67
N ALA A 108 10.15 -9.09 -2.68
CA ALA A 108 9.93 -7.65 -2.53
C ALA A 108 10.08 -7.19 -1.07
N GLN A 109 10.19 -8.12 -0.13
CA GLN A 109 10.26 -7.80 1.29
C GLN A 109 11.64 -7.32 1.72
N LYS A 110 11.76 -6.02 2.01
CA LYS A 110 13.01 -5.40 2.49
C LYS A 110 12.75 -4.02 3.11
N CYS A 111 13.35 -3.71 4.25
CA CYS A 111 13.26 -2.39 4.89
C CYS A 111 11.81 -1.87 5.08
N GLY A 112 10.87 -2.73 5.45
CA GLY A 112 9.45 -2.37 5.59
C GLY A 112 8.65 -2.40 4.27
N TRP A 113 9.31 -2.61 3.13
CA TRP A 113 8.62 -2.79 1.85
C TRP A 113 8.05 -4.19 1.71
N LEU A 114 6.94 -4.31 0.99
CA LEU A 114 6.35 -5.57 0.54
C LEU A 114 5.54 -5.34 -0.75
N LYS A 115 5.19 -6.43 -1.45
CA LYS A 115 4.17 -6.43 -2.50
C LYS A 115 3.06 -7.37 -2.10
N ASP A 116 1.81 -6.92 -2.23
CA ASP A 116 0.65 -7.77 -1.97
C ASP A 116 0.39 -8.76 -3.12
N LYS A 117 -0.59 -9.63 -2.93
CA LYS A 117 -1.00 -10.63 -3.95
C LYS A 117 -1.54 -10.04 -5.26
N TYR A 118 -1.84 -8.75 -5.28
CA TYR A 118 -2.24 -8.01 -6.48
C TYR A 118 -1.07 -7.25 -7.13
N GLY A 119 0.12 -7.30 -6.50
CA GLY A 119 1.36 -6.67 -6.96
C GLY A 119 1.56 -5.23 -6.49
N VAL A 120 0.63 -4.65 -5.72
CA VAL A 120 0.76 -3.27 -5.24
C VAL A 120 1.90 -3.20 -4.22
N SER A 121 2.78 -2.21 -4.37
CA SER A 121 3.90 -1.97 -3.46
C SER A 121 3.43 -1.22 -2.22
N TRP A 122 3.75 -1.73 -1.03
CA TRP A 122 3.43 -1.12 0.26
C TRP A 122 4.69 -0.91 1.09
N GLN A 123 4.69 0.11 1.95
CA GLN A 123 5.70 0.34 2.97
C GLN A 123 5.01 0.38 4.34
N ILE A 124 5.29 -0.59 5.19
CA ILE A 124 4.75 -0.69 6.54
C ILE A 124 5.84 -0.26 7.50
N VAL A 125 5.76 0.99 7.96
CA VAL A 125 6.87 1.65 8.64
C VAL A 125 6.41 2.38 9.90
N PRO A 126 7.31 2.57 10.88
CA PRO A 126 7.03 3.39 12.05
C PRO A 126 6.79 4.85 11.64
N ALA A 127 5.82 5.52 12.27
CA ALA A 127 5.49 6.90 11.97
C ALA A 127 6.66 7.88 12.18
N ASP A 128 7.59 7.54 13.08
CA ASP A 128 8.79 8.30 13.41
C ASP A 128 10.02 7.93 12.55
N LEU A 129 9.92 6.96 11.64
CA LEU A 129 11.06 6.52 10.81
C LEU A 129 11.59 7.67 9.94
N HIS A 130 10.72 8.48 9.35
CA HIS A 130 11.17 9.59 8.50
C HIS A 130 11.93 10.65 9.30
N ASP A 131 11.49 10.93 10.53
CA ASP A 131 12.14 11.88 11.43
C ASP A 131 13.53 11.34 11.82
N MET A 132 13.63 10.05 12.22
CA MET A 132 14.91 9.40 12.53
C MET A 132 15.91 9.46 11.36
N LEU A 133 15.43 9.27 10.12
CA LEU A 133 16.29 9.26 8.93
C LEU A 133 16.63 10.66 8.40
N SER A 134 15.97 11.70 8.89
CA SER A 134 16.22 13.10 8.52
C SER A 134 16.89 13.90 9.64
N ASP A 135 17.31 13.22 10.70
CA ASP A 135 17.99 13.84 11.84
C ASP A 135 19.32 14.50 11.40
N PRO A 136 19.66 15.70 11.90
CA PRO A 136 20.95 16.33 11.64
C PRO A 136 22.16 15.53 12.17
N ASP A 137 21.98 14.67 13.16
CA ASP A 137 23.03 13.79 13.67
C ASP A 137 23.25 12.60 12.72
N THR A 138 24.31 12.70 11.92
CA THR A 138 24.63 11.69 10.91
C THR A 138 25.00 10.32 11.50
N GLU A 139 25.45 10.25 12.75
CA GLU A 139 25.79 8.99 13.41
C GLU A 139 24.53 8.25 13.85
N MET A 140 23.57 8.96 14.44
CA MET A 140 22.24 8.40 14.75
C MET A 140 21.55 7.88 13.47
N VAL A 141 21.54 8.67 12.40
CA VAL A 141 20.99 8.26 11.09
C VAL A 141 21.73 7.02 10.56
N HIS A 142 23.06 6.97 10.67
CA HIS A 142 23.85 5.83 10.22
C HIS A 142 23.48 4.55 10.97
N ASN A 143 23.31 4.62 12.29
CA ASN A 143 22.92 3.48 13.12
C ASN A 143 21.53 2.94 12.75
N VAL A 144 20.55 3.84 12.58
CA VAL A 144 19.19 3.48 12.13
C VAL A 144 19.22 2.82 10.76
N MET A 145 19.96 3.39 9.79
CA MET A 145 20.08 2.83 8.44
C MET A 145 20.73 1.44 8.44
N ASN A 146 21.75 1.22 9.26
CA ASN A 146 22.41 -0.07 9.39
C ASN A 146 21.46 -1.17 9.89
N GLU A 147 20.60 -0.87 10.86
CA GLU A 147 19.60 -1.83 11.33
C GLU A 147 18.46 -2.01 10.32
N LEU A 148 17.96 -0.91 9.74
CA LEU A 148 16.90 -0.95 8.73
C LEU A 148 17.25 -1.87 7.55
N PHE A 149 18.50 -1.84 7.06
CA PHE A 149 18.94 -2.67 5.93
C PHE A 149 18.99 -4.18 6.23
N LYS A 150 19.02 -4.58 7.50
CA LYS A 150 18.97 -5.98 7.93
C LYS A 150 17.53 -6.50 8.04
N MET A 151 16.56 -5.60 8.08
CA MET A 151 15.16 -5.93 8.34
C MET A 151 14.37 -6.20 7.06
N LYS A 152 13.39 -7.10 7.18
CA LYS A 152 12.27 -7.21 6.24
C LYS A 152 11.06 -6.50 6.84
N LYS A 153 10.39 -7.17 7.80
CA LYS A 153 9.45 -6.53 8.71
C LYS A 153 10.22 -5.69 9.72
N ILE A 154 9.72 -4.50 10.02
CA ILE A 154 10.35 -3.57 10.94
C ILE A 154 10.13 -4.02 12.39
N ASP A 155 11.20 -3.99 13.18
CA ASP A 155 11.12 -4.04 14.64
C ASP A 155 11.37 -2.63 15.20
N ILE A 156 10.31 -2.00 15.72
CA ILE A 156 10.37 -0.61 16.21
C ILE A 156 11.39 -0.46 17.33
N LYS A 157 11.43 -1.44 18.24
CA LYS A 157 12.31 -1.40 19.39
C LYS A 157 13.78 -1.35 18.97
N THR A 158 14.19 -2.24 18.06
CA THR A 158 15.55 -2.32 17.53
C THR A 158 15.94 -1.03 16.80
N LEU A 159 15.03 -0.43 16.02
CA LEU A 159 15.30 0.84 15.37
C LEU A 159 15.49 1.98 16.38
N LYS A 160 14.66 2.04 17.42
CA LYS A 160 14.76 3.06 18.48
C LYS A 160 16.03 2.90 19.30
N GLU A 161 16.38 1.67 19.67
CA GLU A 161 17.65 1.38 20.33
C GLU A 161 18.82 1.80 19.44
N ALA A 162 18.77 1.54 18.13
CA ALA A 162 19.81 1.99 17.20
C ALA A 162 19.90 3.52 17.09
N TYR A 163 18.78 4.22 17.12
CA TYR A 163 18.72 5.68 17.11
C TYR A 163 19.31 6.30 18.38
N GLU A 164 19.05 5.69 19.54
CA GLU A 164 19.53 6.16 20.85
C GLU A 164 20.93 5.67 21.23
N LEU A 165 21.61 4.90 20.36
CA LEU A 165 22.99 4.47 20.58
C LEU A 165 23.91 5.69 20.63
N VAL A 166 24.27 6.10 21.85
CA VAL A 166 25.33 7.07 22.10
C VAL A 166 26.66 6.32 22.01
N VAL A 167 27.49 6.69 21.03
CA VAL A 167 28.89 6.27 20.92
C VAL A 167 29.79 7.29 21.63
#